data_AF-A0A3G2IBE3-F1
#
_entry.id   AF-A0A3G2IBE3-F1
#
_cell.length_a   1.000
_cell.length_b   1.000
_cell.length_c   1.000
_cell.angle_alpha   90.00
_cell.angle_beta   90.00
_cell.angle_gamma   90.00
#
_symmetry.space_group_name_H-M   'P 1'
#
loop_
_entity.id
_entity.type
_entity.pdbx_description
1 polymer ?
#
loop_
_entity_poly.entity_id
_entity_poly.type
_entity_poly.pdbx_seq_one_letter_code
_entity_poly.pdbx_strand_id
1 'polypeptide(L)'
;MNNLFICFEVRKDPTHCQLAAVFFEPSTGRIGQKFTFTGTRSLSRGIFPKEALADFNQFVLDNQHPQGRNNARMWFGAGSIDHEVLCADFYAHQIIPKWNLTSCYDHFTLQTVARSGGWDGYLPQFLPLI
;
A
#
# COMPACT_ATOMS: atom_id res chain seq x y z
N MET A 1 6.70 2.90 -15.06
CA MET A 1 5.73 3.56 -14.15
C MET A 1 5.58 2.60 -13.01
N ASN A 2 6.00 2.98 -11.81
CA ASN A 2 6.09 2.03 -10.73
C ASN A 2 4.77 1.90 -9.97
N ASN A 3 4.43 0.66 -9.66
CA ASN A 3 3.25 0.29 -8.88
C ASN A 3 3.70 0.17 -7.43
N LEU A 4 2.92 0.74 -6.51
CA LEU A 4 3.18 0.70 -5.09
C LEU A 4 2.17 -0.25 -4.46
N PHE A 5 2.61 -1.41 -4.01
CA PHE A 5 1.78 -2.33 -3.26
C PHE A 5 1.89 -2.00 -1.78
N ILE A 6 0.76 -1.90 -1.09
CA ILE A 6 0.65 -1.52 0.32
C ILE A 6 -0.20 -2.59 1.01
N CYS A 7 0.21 -2.96 2.22
CA CYS A 7 -0.50 -3.90 3.07
C CYS A 7 -0.45 -3.40 4.52
N PHE A 8 -1.59 -3.51 5.20
CA PHE A 8 -1.68 -3.29 6.64
C PHE A 8 -1.94 -4.60 7.35
N GLU A 9 -1.20 -4.85 8.42
CA GLU A 9 -1.52 -5.91 9.36
C GLU A 9 -1.93 -5.27 10.68
N VAL A 10 -3.17 -5.49 11.07
CA VAL A 10 -3.62 -5.28 12.45
C VAL A 10 -3.54 -6.64 13.12
N ARG A 11 -2.55 -6.81 14.01
CA ARG A 11 -2.42 -8.09 14.72
C ARG A 11 -3.62 -8.29 15.64
N LYS A 12 -3.86 -9.54 16.07
CA LYS A 12 -4.91 -9.88 17.07
C LYS A 12 -4.81 -9.04 18.34
N ASP A 13 -3.63 -8.55 18.67
CA ASP A 13 -3.44 -7.50 19.65
C ASP A 13 -3.64 -6.13 18.98
N PRO A 14 -4.74 -5.40 19.31
CA PRO A 14 -5.08 -4.13 18.67
C PRO A 14 -4.06 -3.02 18.94
N THR A 15 -3.11 -3.24 19.87
CA THR A 15 -2.00 -2.32 20.07
C THR A 15 -0.98 -2.42 18.96
N HIS A 16 -0.78 -3.58 18.32
CA HIS A 16 0.29 -3.81 17.36
C HIS A 16 -0.19 -3.66 15.92
N CYS A 17 0.40 -2.70 15.19
CA CYS A 17 0.16 -2.50 13.77
C CYS A 17 1.45 -2.61 12.95
N GLN A 18 1.27 -3.00 11.70
CA GLN A 18 2.31 -2.98 10.69
C GLN A 18 1.80 -2.25 9.45
N LEU A 19 2.65 -1.39 8.90
CA LEU A 19 2.48 -0.81 7.57
C LEU A 19 3.65 -1.30 6.72
N ALA A 20 3.34 -2.07 5.67
CA ALA A 20 4.32 -2.55 4.73
C ALA A 20 4.00 -2.01 3.33
N ALA A 21 5.04 -1.66 2.58
CA ALA A 21 4.87 -1.28 1.19
C ALA A 21 6.06 -1.69 0.33
N VAL A 22 5.82 -1.87 -0.97
CA VAL A 22 6.85 -2.25 -1.93
C VAL A 22 6.56 -1.66 -3.30
N PHE A 23 7.59 -1.13 -3.94
CA PHE A 23 7.51 -0.75 -5.34
C PHE A 23 7.74 -1.95 -6.27
N PHE A 24 6.99 -1.99 -7.37
CA PHE A 24 7.09 -3.02 -8.40
C PHE A 24 7.09 -2.36 -9.79
N GLU A 25 8.01 -2.76 -10.66
CA GLU A 25 8.10 -2.27 -12.04
C GLU A 25 7.63 -3.38 -13.01
N PRO A 26 6.38 -3.31 -13.52
CA PRO A 26 5.80 -4.37 -14.33
C PRO A 26 6.55 -4.64 -15.62
N SER A 27 7.17 -3.61 -16.22
CA SER A 27 7.92 -3.78 -17.47
C SER A 27 9.15 -4.67 -17.32
N THR A 28 9.66 -4.83 -16.09
CA THR A 28 10.86 -5.63 -15.79
C THR A 28 10.59 -6.79 -14.83
N GLY A 29 9.41 -6.84 -14.23
CA GLY A 29 9.06 -7.81 -13.17
C GLY A 29 9.86 -7.62 -11.87
N ARG A 30 10.59 -6.52 -11.71
CA ARG A 30 11.48 -6.32 -10.56
C ARG A 30 10.75 -5.70 -9.38
N ILE A 31 11.01 -6.27 -8.21
CA ILE A 31 10.70 -5.67 -6.92
C ILE A 31 11.74 -4.58 -6.64
N GLY A 32 11.27 -3.37 -6.36
CA GLY A 32 12.06 -2.22 -5.99
C GLY A 32 12.20 -2.08 -4.47
N GLN A 33 12.24 -0.83 -4.02
CA GLN A 33 12.40 -0.52 -2.60
C GLN A 33 11.20 -0.96 -1.77
N LYS A 34 11.49 -1.33 -0.52
CA LYS A 34 10.53 -1.80 0.46
C LYS A 34 10.49 -0.85 1.65
N PHE A 35 9.32 -0.70 2.24
CA PHE A 35 9.08 0.02 3.48
C PHE A 35 8.42 -0.92 4.47
N THR A 36 8.83 -0.85 5.73
CA THR A 36 8.15 -1.55 6.82
C THR A 36 8.22 -0.71 8.08
N PHE A 37 7.06 -0.41 8.63
CA PHE A 37 6.89 0.09 9.97
C PHE A 37 6.22 -1.00 10.81
N THR A 38 6.73 -1.26 12.00
CA THR A 38 6.08 -2.09 13.03
C THR A 38 6.10 -1.31 14.32
N GLY A 39 4.94 -1.14 14.93
CA GLY A 39 4.85 -0.39 16.18
C GLY A 39 3.45 -0.43 16.76
N THR A 40 3.18 0.50 17.67
CA THR A 40 1.89 0.57 18.32
C THR A 40 0.96 1.57 17.63
N ARG A 41 -0.26 1.13 17.28
CA ARG A 41 -1.34 2.03 16.85
C ARG A 41 -1.90 2.67 18.10
N SER A 42 -2.18 3.98 18.07
CA SER A 42 -2.75 4.66 19.24
C SER A 42 -4.08 3.98 19.64
N LEU A 43 -4.13 3.38 20.83
CA LEU A 43 -5.31 2.67 21.33
C LEU A 43 -6.57 3.52 21.38
N SER A 44 -6.42 4.84 21.59
CA SER A 44 -7.55 5.76 21.74
C SER A 44 -8.13 6.27 20.43
N ARG A 45 -7.37 6.18 19.33
CA ARG A 45 -7.78 6.71 18.02
C ARG A 45 -7.71 5.72 16.88
N GLY A 46 -7.00 4.60 17.06
CA GLY A 46 -6.71 3.64 16.00
C GLY A 46 -6.03 4.34 14.83
N ILE A 47 -4.92 5.06 15.04
CA ILE A 47 -4.15 5.77 14.00
C ILE A 47 -2.68 5.39 14.10
N PHE A 48 -1.98 5.24 12.96
CA PHE A 48 -0.51 5.14 12.90
C PHE A 48 0.18 6.35 13.57
N PRO A 49 1.38 6.19 14.13
CA PRO A 49 2.17 7.32 14.62
C PRO A 49 2.44 8.34 13.50
N LYS A 50 2.50 9.62 13.86
CA LYS A 50 2.72 10.71 12.89
C LYS A 50 4.04 10.54 12.15
N GLU A 51 5.06 10.12 12.88
CA GLU A 51 6.42 9.88 12.39
C GLU A 51 6.42 8.75 11.36
N ALA A 52 5.71 7.66 11.64
CA ALA A 52 5.59 6.54 10.70
C ALA A 52 4.92 6.93 9.38
N LEU A 53 3.89 7.78 9.44
CA LEU A 53 3.24 8.31 8.23
C LEU A 53 4.12 9.32 7.48
N ALA A 54 4.91 10.13 8.20
CA ALA A 54 5.86 11.05 7.60
C ALA A 54 6.98 10.29 6.87
N ASP A 55 7.54 9.26 7.51
CA ASP A 55 8.56 8.37 6.93
C ASP A 55 8.00 7.63 5.71
N PHE A 56 6.78 7.11 5.81
CA PHE A 56 6.12 6.46 4.67
C PHE A 56 5.88 7.44 3.51
N ASN A 57 5.41 8.65 3.79
CA ASN A 57 5.22 9.68 2.78
C ASN A 57 6.54 10.06 2.09
N GLN A 58 7.63 10.20 2.85
CA GLN A 58 8.95 10.47 2.30
C GLN A 58 9.46 9.29 1.45
N PHE A 59 9.29 8.05 1.93
CA PHE A 59 9.61 6.85 1.17
C PHE A 59 8.92 6.82 -0.20
N VAL A 60 7.63 7.15 -0.28
CA VAL A 60 6.91 7.20 -1.56
C VAL A 60 7.48 8.28 -2.48
N LEU A 61 7.77 9.46 -1.93
CA LEU A 61 8.33 10.58 -2.69
C LEU A 61 9.70 10.27 -3.30
N ASP A 62 10.57 9.62 -2.54
CA ASP A 62 11.94 9.31 -2.95
C ASP A 62 11.98 8.25 -4.05
N ASN A 63 11.00 7.33 -4.03
CA ASN A 63 11.03 6.12 -4.84
C ASN A 63 10.00 6.09 -5.97
N GLN A 64 9.03 7.01 -6.02
CA GLN A 64 8.12 7.09 -7.17
C GLN A 64 8.86 7.56 -8.43
N HIS A 65 8.50 6.97 -9.58
CA HIS A 65 9.15 7.28 -10.85
C HIS A 65 8.14 7.63 -11.95
N PRO A 66 8.31 8.79 -12.62
CA PRO A 66 9.28 9.86 -12.32
C PRO A 66 8.99 10.57 -10.98
N GLN A 67 10.06 11.04 -10.32
CA GLN A 67 9.99 11.76 -9.04
C GLN A 67 9.18 13.07 -9.18
N GLY A 68 8.50 13.47 -8.10
CA GLY A 68 7.76 14.73 -8.03
C GLY A 68 6.47 14.79 -8.84
N ARG A 69 5.93 13.65 -9.29
CA ARG A 69 4.66 13.56 -10.01
C ARG A 69 3.74 12.52 -9.37
N ASN A 70 2.43 12.73 -9.44
CA ASN A 70 1.35 11.83 -8.98
C ASN A 70 1.27 10.49 -9.78
N ASN A 71 2.35 9.70 -9.78
CA ASN A 71 2.50 8.56 -10.70
C ASN A 71 2.54 7.19 -10.04
N ALA A 72 2.72 7.11 -8.72
CA ALA A 72 2.62 5.84 -8.02
C ALA A 72 1.16 5.34 -8.08
N ARG A 73 0.96 4.17 -8.70
CA ARG A 73 -0.33 3.48 -8.67
C ARG A 73 -0.40 2.61 -7.43
N MET A 74 -1.26 2.95 -6.48
CA MET A 74 -1.41 2.18 -5.24
C MET A 74 -2.22 0.91 -5.46
N TRP A 75 -1.74 -0.20 -4.94
CA TRP A 75 -2.42 -1.47 -4.93
C TRP A 75 -2.55 -1.98 -3.49
N PHE A 76 -3.75 -2.43 -3.11
CA PHE A 76 -3.99 -3.10 -1.83
C PHE A 76 -4.64 -4.47 -2.04
N GLY A 77 -4.59 -5.32 -1.02
CA GLY A 77 -5.41 -6.53 -0.94
C GLY A 77 -6.68 -6.23 -0.17
N ALA A 78 -7.82 -6.26 -0.85
CA ALA A 78 -9.05 -5.61 -0.39
C ALA A 78 -8.91 -4.08 -0.34
N GLY A 79 -8.50 -3.53 -1.50
CA GLY A 79 -8.48 -2.11 -1.90
C GLY A 79 -9.02 -1.06 -0.95
N SER A 80 -10.31 -1.16 -0.64
CA SER A 80 -11.09 -0.09 -0.03
C SER A 80 -10.77 0.16 1.44
N ILE A 81 -10.67 -0.89 2.26
CA ILE A 81 -10.54 -0.72 3.72
C ILE A 81 -9.16 -0.15 4.07
N ASP A 82 -8.11 -0.76 3.52
CA ASP A 82 -6.74 -0.35 3.74
C ASP A 82 -6.52 1.10 3.26
N HIS A 83 -7.03 1.43 2.07
CA HIS A 83 -6.93 2.77 1.51
C HIS A 83 -7.67 3.82 2.35
N GLU A 84 -8.89 3.53 2.80
CA GLU A 84 -9.66 4.42 3.67
C GLU A 84 -8.97 4.66 5.01
N VAL A 85 -8.43 3.59 5.62
CA VAL A 85 -7.64 3.68 6.85
C VAL A 85 -6.43 4.60 6.67
N LEU A 86 -5.67 4.42 5.59
CA LEU A 86 -4.51 5.24 5.31
C LEU A 86 -4.91 6.72 5.11
N CYS A 87 -5.98 6.98 4.36
CA CYS A 87 -6.51 8.33 4.15
C CYS A 87 -6.94 9.00 5.46
N ALA A 88 -7.66 8.27 6.30
CA ALA A 88 -8.10 8.74 7.61
C ALA A 88 -6.90 9.08 8.51
N ASP A 89 -5.86 8.24 8.48
CA ASP A 89 -4.67 8.44 9.30
C ASP A 89 -3.86 9.68 8.84
N PHE A 90 -3.67 9.87 7.52
CA PHE A 90 -3.06 11.10 6.98
C PHE A 90 -3.86 12.36 7.34
N TYR A 91 -5.19 12.29 7.19
CA TYR A 91 -6.09 13.39 7.53
C TYR A 91 -6.03 13.77 9.01
N ALA A 92 -6.08 12.78 9.91
CA ALA A 92 -6.07 13.00 11.35
C ALA A 92 -4.77 13.64 11.85
N HIS A 93 -3.65 13.38 11.17
CA HIS A 93 -2.36 14.02 11.45
C HIS A 93 -2.12 15.33 10.71
N GLN A 94 -3.09 15.77 9.90
CA GLN A 94 -3.00 16.96 9.04
C GLN A 94 -1.78 16.90 8.10
N ILE A 95 -1.41 15.69 7.66
CA ILE A 95 -0.35 15.49 6.68
C ILE A 95 -1.01 15.45 5.30
N ILE A 96 -0.56 16.32 4.40
CA ILE A 96 -1.00 16.33 3.00
C ILE A 96 0.03 15.52 2.18
N PRO A 97 -0.32 14.33 1.70
CA PRO A 97 0.57 13.56 0.84
C PRO A 97 0.88 14.34 -0.45
N LYS A 98 2.15 14.35 -0.86
CA LYS A 98 2.59 15.00 -2.10
C LYS A 98 2.62 14.03 -3.29
N TRP A 99 1.77 13.02 -3.24
CA TRP A 99 1.61 11.96 -4.23
C TRP A 99 0.13 11.56 -4.27
N ASN A 100 -0.27 10.75 -5.25
CA ASN A 100 -1.67 10.44 -5.46
C ASN A 100 -2.21 9.44 -4.41
N LEU A 101 -2.76 9.97 -3.32
CA LEU A 101 -3.52 9.18 -2.34
C LEU A 101 -5.02 9.08 -2.68
N THR A 102 -5.54 9.71 -3.74
CA THR A 102 -7.00 9.78 -3.96
C THR A 102 -7.60 8.57 -4.68
N SER A 103 -6.77 7.72 -5.27
CA SER A 103 -7.21 6.54 -6.04
C SER A 103 -6.38 5.32 -5.71
N CYS A 104 -7.03 4.17 -5.51
CA CYS A 104 -6.37 2.88 -5.34
C CYS A 104 -6.85 1.85 -6.36
N TYR A 105 -6.03 0.82 -6.56
CA TYR A 105 -6.37 -0.38 -7.30
C TYR A 105 -6.51 -1.56 -6.33
N ASP A 106 -7.58 -2.32 -6.49
CA ASP A 106 -7.82 -3.52 -5.69
C ASP A 106 -7.40 -4.77 -6.48
N HIS A 107 -6.38 -5.47 -5.98
CA HIS A 107 -5.92 -6.66 -6.68
C HIS A 107 -6.91 -7.84 -6.58
N PHE A 108 -7.78 -7.89 -5.57
CA PHE A 108 -8.82 -8.92 -5.49
C PHE A 108 -9.92 -8.70 -6.51
N THR A 109 -10.31 -7.44 -6.76
CA THR A 109 -11.19 -7.09 -7.87
C THR A 109 -10.57 -7.57 -9.20
N LEU A 110 -9.28 -7.29 -9.45
CA LEU A 110 -8.60 -7.75 -10.66
C LEU A 110 -8.58 -9.29 -10.77
N GLN A 111 -8.25 -9.99 -9.69
CA GLN A 111 -8.28 -11.46 -9.65
C GLN A 111 -9.68 -12.01 -9.92
N THR A 112 -10.71 -11.38 -9.38
CA THR A 112 -12.11 -11.79 -9.56
C THR A 112 -12.53 -11.65 -11.02
N VAL A 113 -12.21 -10.51 -11.66
CA VAL A 113 -12.48 -10.30 -13.09
C VAL A 113 -11.70 -11.31 -13.94
N ALA A 114 -10.41 -11.52 -13.66
CA ALA A 114 -9.59 -12.49 -14.37
C ALA A 114 -10.16 -13.91 -14.29
N ARG A 115 -10.57 -14.36 -13.10
CA ARG A 115 -11.25 -15.64 -12.89
C ARG A 115 -12.55 -15.73 -13.68
N SER A 116 -13.39 -14.69 -13.61
CA SER A 116 -14.67 -14.68 -14.32
C SER A 116 -14.52 -14.76 -15.85
N GLY A 117 -13.40 -14.28 -16.38
CA GLY A 117 -13.08 -14.38 -17.80
C GLY A 117 -12.38 -15.68 -18.21
N GLY A 118 -12.05 -16.59 -17.28
CA GLY A 118 -11.28 -17.80 -17.57
C GLY A 118 -9.77 -17.59 -17.72
N TRP A 119 -9.21 -16.51 -17.16
CA TRP A 119 -7.77 -16.18 -17.23
C TRP A 119 -7.00 -16.70 -16.01
N ASP A 120 -7.63 -17.49 -15.15
CA ASP A 120 -7.08 -18.01 -13.89
C ASP A 120 -6.10 -19.19 -14.09
N GLY A 121 -6.16 -19.86 -15.24
CA GLY A 121 -5.27 -20.97 -15.61
C GLY A 121 -3.77 -20.63 -15.71
N TYR A 122 -3.39 -19.34 -15.69
CA TYR A 122 -2.01 -18.86 -15.74
C TYR A 122 -1.45 -18.38 -14.38
N LEU A 123 -2.22 -18.50 -13.30
CA LEU A 123 -1.85 -18.00 -11.97
C LEU A 123 -0.91 -18.86 -11.09
N PRO A 124 -0.50 -20.12 -11.39
CA PRO A 124 0.21 -20.92 -10.39
C PRO A 124 1.70 -20.56 -10.17
N GLN A 125 2.17 -19.38 -10.59
CA GLN A 125 3.61 -19.05 -10.49
C GLN A 125 3.96 -17.64 -9.94
N PHE A 126 2.98 -16.76 -9.70
CA PHE A 126 3.25 -15.39 -9.25
C PHE A 126 3.03 -15.12 -7.76
N LEU A 127 2.76 -16.15 -6.96
CA LEU A 127 2.74 -16.04 -5.50
C LEU A 127 3.70 -17.05 -4.86
N PRO A 128 5.01 -16.77 -4.81
CA PRO A 128 5.82 -17.13 -3.67
C PRO A 128 5.90 -15.93 -2.71
N LEU A 129 5.33 -16.11 -1.52
CA LEU A 129 5.82 -15.55 -0.26
C LEU A 129 6.00 -14.02 -0.18
N ILE A 130 5.00 -13.34 0.37
CA ILE A 130 5.19 -12.41 1.49
C ILE A 130 4.12 -12.73 2.51
#